data_AF-A0A3P0N6T7-F1
#
_entry.id   AF-A0A3P0N6T7-F1
#
_cell.length_a   1.000
_cell.length_b   1.000
_cell.length_c   1.000
_cell.angle_alpha   90.00
_cell.angle_beta   90.00
_cell.angle_gamma   90.00
#
_symmetry.space_group_name_H-M   'P 1'
#
loop_
_entity.id
_entity.type
_entity.pdbx_description
1 polymer ?
#
loop_
_entity_poly.entity_id
_entity_poly.type
_entity_poly.pdbx_seq_one_letter_code
_entity_poly.pdbx_strand_id
1 'polypeptide(L)'
;MNKLFSRIHVGPFELNHRVVLAPLTRMRTEAGNVPGDLMVDYYAQRASEGGLLITDATAVSPLGIAYVDAPGIYTQAQVEGWKRVIDAVHAKGARIFLQMWHAGRQAHPANTGGVTPVAPSALRSLEHAAIRDVDGNIIEAELVMPRALELNEITGIVEQFRRGAMRAKEAGFDGVELHGANGYLFEQFLLDGTNHRTDAYGGPIENRARFLFETLDAVVSVWGPGRVALRLSPSGTYGTMSDSDPHATFGRVAERLNSYDLAWLHVIEPRVRGIVDQETSDLDVTSKNMRRIYKGTIIAAGGFTGESAEQIVANGHADLVAFGRMFISNPDLPERLRAGKPLTRYDRSTFYGGGARGYTDYAFHSGETTRSDVP
;
A
#
# COMPACT_ATOMS: atom_id res chain seq x y z
N MET A 1 -20.63 0.04 22.85
CA MET A 1 -19.76 1.16 22.42
C MET A 1 -19.07 0.71 21.14
N ASN A 2 -19.14 1.49 20.05
CA ASN A 2 -18.60 1.13 18.74
C ASN A 2 -17.06 1.08 18.83
N LYS A 3 -16.46 -0.11 18.65
CA LYS A 3 -15.01 -0.32 18.78
C LYS A 3 -14.23 0.43 17.69
N LEU A 4 -14.80 0.67 16.53
CA LEU A 4 -14.16 1.39 15.42
C LEU A 4 -13.64 2.79 15.83
N PHE A 5 -14.24 3.41 16.84
CA PHE A 5 -13.84 4.72 17.38
C PHE A 5 -13.21 4.64 18.77
N SER A 6 -12.83 3.43 19.21
CA SER A 6 -12.05 3.24 20.43
C SER A 6 -10.56 3.44 20.17
N ARG A 7 -9.83 3.86 21.21
CA ARG A 7 -8.37 3.98 21.16
C ARG A 7 -7.70 2.61 21.01
N ILE A 8 -6.52 2.59 20.38
CA ILE A 8 -5.69 1.39 20.22
C ILE A 8 -4.21 1.76 20.19
N HIS A 9 -3.37 0.89 20.75
CA HIS A 9 -1.92 0.95 20.55
C HIS A 9 -1.51 0.13 19.32
N VAL A 10 -0.73 0.73 18.43
CA VAL A 10 -0.12 0.08 17.26
C VAL A 10 1.37 0.40 17.29
N GLY A 11 2.20 -0.61 17.56
CA GLY A 11 3.61 -0.38 17.87
C GLY A 11 3.77 0.68 18.98
N PRO A 12 4.57 1.75 18.76
CA PRO A 12 4.75 2.82 19.75
C PRO A 12 3.66 3.91 19.71
N PHE A 13 2.60 3.75 18.92
CA PHE A 13 1.60 4.81 18.68
C PHE A 13 0.27 4.53 19.37
N GLU A 14 -0.28 5.52 20.07
CA GLU A 14 -1.68 5.54 20.48
C GLU A 14 -2.51 6.20 19.37
N LEU A 15 -3.47 5.48 18.83
CA LEU A 15 -4.43 5.95 17.83
C LEU A 15 -5.79 6.18 18.50
N ASN A 16 -6.53 7.18 18.02
CA ASN A 16 -7.84 7.57 18.55
C ASN A 16 -9.02 6.83 17.89
N HIS A 17 -8.77 6.15 16.77
CA HIS A 17 -9.76 5.33 16.07
C HIS A 17 -9.07 4.25 15.22
N ARG A 18 -9.87 3.31 14.74
CA ARG A 18 -9.43 2.13 13.98
C ARG A 18 -9.71 2.22 12.47
N VAL A 19 -10.13 3.40 12.00
CA VAL A 19 -10.33 3.75 10.58
C VAL A 19 -8.99 4.21 9.98
N VAL A 20 -8.47 3.47 9.01
CA VAL A 20 -7.15 3.71 8.39
C VAL A 20 -7.32 4.15 6.93
N LEU A 21 -6.53 5.12 6.46
CA LEU A 21 -6.42 5.38 5.02
C LEU A 21 -5.59 4.27 4.38
N ALA A 22 -6.21 3.49 3.49
CA ALA A 22 -5.50 2.47 2.72
C ALA A 22 -4.49 3.11 1.75
N PRO A 23 -3.43 2.37 1.36
CA PRO A 23 -2.51 2.79 0.31
C PRO A 23 -3.25 2.86 -1.04
N LEU A 24 -3.17 4.01 -1.72
CA LEU A 24 -3.98 4.31 -2.90
C LEU A 24 -3.18 5.06 -3.94
N THR A 25 -2.60 4.40 -4.94
CA THR A 25 -1.90 5.10 -6.03
C THR A 25 -2.81 6.09 -6.77
N ARG A 26 -2.39 7.36 -6.86
CA ARG A 26 -3.15 8.45 -7.51
C ARG A 26 -2.50 9.08 -8.73
N MET A 27 -1.23 8.79 -9.00
CA MET A 27 -0.45 9.29 -10.16
C MET A 27 -0.45 10.82 -10.28
N ARG A 28 -0.03 11.52 -9.22
CA ARG A 28 -0.12 12.99 -9.11
C ARG A 28 1.15 13.62 -8.53
N THR A 29 2.30 12.99 -8.73
CA THR A 29 3.57 13.63 -8.41
C THR A 29 3.94 14.70 -9.43
N GLU A 30 4.81 15.61 -9.01
CA GLU A 30 5.55 16.49 -9.92
C GLU A 30 6.65 15.71 -10.67
N ALA A 31 7.36 16.42 -11.56
CA ALA A 31 8.47 15.86 -12.30
C ALA A 31 9.52 15.21 -11.39
N GLY A 32 10.08 14.08 -11.82
CA GLY A 32 11.03 13.30 -11.00
C GLY A 32 10.38 12.48 -9.88
N ASN A 33 9.06 12.22 -9.98
CA ASN A 33 8.31 11.42 -9.01
C ASN A 33 8.30 12.05 -7.61
N VAL A 34 8.37 13.38 -7.55
CA VAL A 34 8.44 14.18 -6.31
C VAL A 34 7.02 14.52 -5.82
N PRO A 35 6.68 14.25 -4.55
CA PRO A 35 5.42 14.74 -3.99
C PRO A 35 5.34 16.26 -4.02
N GLY A 36 4.28 16.78 -4.65
CA GLY A 36 4.01 18.21 -4.80
C GLY A 36 2.88 18.73 -3.91
N ASP A 37 2.46 19.96 -4.16
CA ASP A 37 1.45 20.68 -3.35
C ASP A 37 0.11 19.92 -3.27
N LEU A 38 -0.33 19.31 -4.36
CA LEU A 38 -1.57 18.52 -4.39
C LEU A 38 -1.51 17.33 -3.42
N MET A 39 -0.36 16.67 -3.29
CA MET A 39 -0.21 15.55 -2.37
C MET A 39 -0.19 16.02 -0.91
N VAL A 40 0.41 17.18 -0.64
CA VAL A 40 0.38 17.82 0.69
C VAL A 40 -1.09 18.06 1.10
N ASP A 41 -1.86 18.72 0.24
CA ASP A 41 -3.29 18.99 0.49
C ASP A 41 -4.08 17.70 0.67
N TYR A 42 -3.86 16.69 -0.19
CA TYR A 42 -4.59 15.43 -0.17
C TYR A 42 -4.44 14.67 1.15
N TYR A 43 -3.21 14.50 1.62
CA TYR A 43 -2.96 13.79 2.88
C TYR A 43 -3.33 14.63 4.09
N ALA A 44 -3.08 15.95 4.06
CA ALA A 44 -3.52 16.85 5.11
C ALA A 44 -5.03 16.80 5.29
N GLN A 45 -5.81 16.79 4.20
CA GLN A 45 -7.28 16.68 4.28
C GLN A 45 -7.75 15.39 4.97
N ARG A 46 -7.00 14.29 4.83
CA ARG A 46 -7.35 12.96 5.34
C ARG A 46 -6.75 12.65 6.71
N ALA A 47 -5.93 13.56 7.23
CA ALA A 47 -5.37 13.48 8.57
C ALA A 47 -6.37 13.98 9.61
N SER A 48 -6.59 13.15 10.63
CA SER A 48 -7.38 13.45 11.82
C SER A 48 -6.56 13.11 13.07
N GLU A 49 -6.84 13.77 14.19
CA GLU A 49 -6.11 13.57 15.44
C GLU A 49 -6.11 12.10 15.87
N GLY A 50 -4.91 11.50 16.01
CA GLY A 50 -4.75 10.08 16.32
C GLY A 50 -5.21 9.13 15.21
N GLY A 51 -5.29 9.59 13.96
CA GLY A 51 -5.55 8.77 12.78
C GLY A 51 -4.28 8.13 12.21
N LEU A 52 -4.44 7.09 11.39
CA LEU A 52 -3.34 6.39 10.70
C LEU A 52 -3.56 6.44 9.19
N LEU A 53 -2.54 6.91 8.48
CA LEU A 53 -2.51 7.00 7.02
C LEU A 53 -1.39 6.12 6.46
N ILE A 54 -1.65 5.44 5.35
CA ILE A 54 -0.66 4.70 4.58
C ILE A 54 -0.60 5.35 3.19
N THR A 55 0.60 5.71 2.74
CA THR A 55 0.75 6.42 1.46
C THR A 55 0.37 5.56 0.27
N ASP A 56 0.23 6.21 -0.89
CA ASP A 56 0.38 5.61 -2.21
C ASP A 56 1.63 4.71 -2.24
N ALA A 57 1.58 3.66 -3.07
CA ALA A 57 2.73 2.80 -3.30
C ALA A 57 3.89 3.63 -3.86
N THR A 58 5.02 3.62 -3.15
CA THR A 58 6.16 4.51 -3.43
C THR A 58 7.39 3.71 -3.79
N ALA A 59 7.92 3.93 -4.99
CA ALA A 59 9.00 3.12 -5.52
C ALA A 59 10.32 3.39 -4.77
N VAL A 60 11.04 2.31 -4.43
CA VAL A 60 12.36 2.40 -3.77
C VAL A 60 13.52 2.53 -4.77
N SER A 61 13.23 2.44 -6.07
CA SER A 61 14.19 2.63 -7.15
C SER A 61 13.48 3.03 -8.45
N PRO A 62 14.20 3.62 -9.44
CA PRO A 62 13.61 3.94 -10.74
C PRO A 62 13.00 2.72 -11.46
N LEU A 63 13.61 1.54 -11.30
CA LEU A 63 13.14 0.28 -11.90
C LEU A 63 11.85 -0.25 -11.25
N GLY A 64 11.54 0.23 -10.04
CA GLY A 64 10.37 -0.20 -9.27
C GLY A 64 9.06 0.52 -9.63
N ILE A 65 9.08 1.51 -10.54
CA ILE A 65 7.89 2.30 -10.90
C ILE A 65 6.98 1.50 -11.85
N ALA A 66 5.73 1.22 -11.43
CA ALA A 66 4.74 0.60 -12.34
C ALA A 66 3.98 1.64 -13.19
N TYR A 67 3.65 2.78 -12.59
CA TYR A 67 2.75 3.77 -13.18
C TYR A 67 3.44 5.12 -13.32
N VAL A 68 3.17 5.82 -14.42
CA VAL A 68 3.63 7.19 -14.60
C VAL A 68 3.11 8.09 -13.47
N ASP A 69 3.92 9.05 -13.05
CA ASP A 69 3.66 9.98 -11.94
C ASP A 69 3.34 9.31 -10.58
N ALA A 70 3.75 8.05 -10.39
CA ALA A 70 3.80 7.43 -9.07
C ALA A 70 5.00 7.99 -8.27
N PRO A 71 4.90 8.12 -6.94
CA PRO A 71 5.98 8.67 -6.13
C PRO A 71 7.19 7.74 -5.99
N GLY A 72 8.36 8.34 -5.75
CA GLY A 72 9.60 7.64 -5.40
C GLY A 72 10.13 8.00 -4.01
N ILE A 73 11.08 7.21 -3.52
CA ILE A 73 11.85 7.47 -2.29
C ILE A 73 13.35 7.08 -2.44
N TYR A 74 13.96 7.47 -3.55
CA TYR A 74 15.35 7.13 -3.90
C TYR A 74 16.24 8.34 -4.21
N THR A 75 15.66 9.54 -4.33
CA THR A 75 16.40 10.82 -4.49
C THR A 75 16.19 11.76 -3.31
N GLN A 76 17.06 12.77 -3.18
CA GLN A 76 16.88 13.80 -2.14
C GLN A 76 15.64 14.67 -2.40
N ALA A 77 15.37 15.05 -3.65
CA ALA A 77 14.19 15.84 -3.98
C ALA A 77 12.88 15.15 -3.56
N GLN A 78 12.83 13.82 -3.69
CA GLN A 78 11.70 13.02 -3.21
C GLN A 78 11.58 13.03 -1.69
N VAL A 79 12.70 12.95 -0.96
CA VAL A 79 12.74 13.07 0.52
C VAL A 79 12.17 14.42 0.96
N GLU A 80 12.61 15.53 0.35
CA GLU A 80 12.12 16.87 0.68
C GLU A 80 10.63 17.04 0.34
N GLY A 81 10.16 16.48 -0.79
CA GLY A 81 8.74 16.48 -1.14
C GLY A 81 7.89 15.72 -0.11
N TRP A 82 8.34 14.54 0.30
CA TRP A 82 7.66 13.75 1.33
C TRP A 82 7.66 14.44 2.69
N LYS A 83 8.74 15.10 3.08
CA LYS A 83 8.82 15.85 4.34
C LYS A 83 7.69 16.87 4.48
N ARG A 84 7.38 17.60 3.41
CA ARG A 84 6.26 18.57 3.39
C ARG A 84 4.91 17.91 3.63
N VAL A 85 4.68 16.74 3.03
CA VAL A 85 3.46 15.94 3.24
C VAL A 85 3.37 15.50 4.70
N ILE A 86 4.45 14.98 5.25
CA ILE A 86 4.53 14.47 6.62
C ILE A 86 4.28 15.60 7.62
N ASP A 87 4.93 16.75 7.46
CA ASP A 87 4.75 17.92 8.33
C ASP A 87 3.27 18.35 8.38
N ALA A 88 2.58 18.37 7.23
CA ALA A 88 1.17 18.72 7.17
C ALA A 88 0.24 17.68 7.83
N VAL A 89 0.60 16.40 7.78
CA VAL A 89 -0.13 15.31 8.45
C VAL A 89 0.09 15.33 9.96
N HIS A 90 1.35 15.52 10.40
CA HIS A 90 1.73 15.62 11.81
C HIS A 90 1.13 16.85 12.47
N ALA A 91 1.00 17.97 11.76
CA ALA A 91 0.31 19.17 12.24
C ALA A 91 -1.17 18.91 12.62
N LYS A 92 -1.79 17.86 12.07
CA LYS A 92 -3.15 17.40 12.44
C LYS A 92 -3.16 16.28 13.48
N GLY A 93 -2.02 15.92 14.05
CA GLY A 93 -1.90 14.89 15.09
C GLY A 93 -2.06 13.46 14.57
N ALA A 94 -2.01 13.23 13.26
CA ALA A 94 -2.10 11.90 12.67
C ALA A 94 -0.72 11.23 12.56
N ARG A 95 -0.71 9.95 12.16
CA ARG A 95 0.48 9.17 11.83
C ARG A 95 0.45 8.78 10.36
N ILE A 96 1.62 8.72 9.73
CA ILE A 96 1.75 8.34 8.32
C ILE A 96 2.89 7.37 8.10
N PHE A 97 2.59 6.29 7.38
CA PHE A 97 3.55 5.27 6.99
C PHE A 97 3.75 5.27 5.48
N LEU A 98 5.01 5.14 5.06
CA LEU A 98 5.34 5.01 3.65
C LEU A 98 5.14 3.56 3.19
N GLN A 99 4.33 3.34 2.17
CA GLN A 99 4.27 2.03 1.51
C GLN A 99 5.41 1.88 0.50
N MET A 100 6.37 1.03 0.81
CA MET A 100 7.57 0.77 0.00
C MET A 100 7.27 -0.26 -1.08
N TRP A 101 7.64 0.08 -2.31
CA TRP A 101 7.15 -0.64 -3.48
C TRP A 101 8.21 -0.91 -4.55
N HIS A 102 8.04 -2.03 -5.24
CA HIS A 102 8.76 -2.37 -6.46
C HIS A 102 7.83 -3.18 -7.37
N ALA A 103 7.52 -2.64 -8.55
CA ALA A 103 6.54 -3.20 -9.48
C ALA A 103 6.89 -4.60 -10.02
N GLY A 104 8.19 -4.89 -10.16
CA GLY A 104 8.65 -6.13 -10.77
C GLY A 104 8.16 -6.25 -12.21
N ARG A 105 7.55 -7.39 -12.58
CA ARG A 105 7.00 -7.58 -13.94
C ARG A 105 5.85 -6.66 -14.35
N GLN A 106 5.32 -5.88 -13.41
CA GLN A 106 4.27 -4.89 -13.68
C GLN A 106 4.83 -3.48 -13.98
N ALA A 107 6.15 -3.31 -14.09
CA ALA A 107 6.75 -2.10 -14.65
C ALA A 107 6.71 -2.09 -16.19
N HIS A 108 6.91 -0.91 -16.77
CA HIS A 108 7.01 -0.73 -18.22
C HIS A 108 8.24 0.14 -18.57
N PRO A 109 9.00 -0.16 -19.64
CA PRO A 109 10.18 0.61 -20.07
C PRO A 109 9.96 2.12 -20.17
N ALA A 110 8.76 2.54 -20.58
CA ALA A 110 8.40 3.97 -20.64
C ALA A 110 8.45 4.68 -19.27
N ASN A 111 8.28 3.94 -18.17
CA ASN A 111 8.32 4.46 -16.81
C ASN A 111 9.68 4.24 -16.12
N THR A 112 10.55 3.39 -16.68
CA THR A 112 11.84 2.97 -16.10
C THR A 112 13.04 3.48 -16.90
N GLY A 113 12.86 4.50 -17.75
CA GLY A 113 13.93 5.08 -18.56
C GLY A 113 14.46 4.16 -19.66
N GLY A 114 13.59 3.30 -20.21
CA GLY A 114 13.93 2.34 -21.26
C GLY A 114 14.47 1.01 -20.75
N VAL A 115 14.65 0.84 -19.43
CA VAL A 115 15.18 -0.39 -18.85
C VAL A 115 14.10 -1.46 -18.76
N THR A 116 14.40 -2.67 -19.26
CA THR A 116 13.49 -3.81 -19.16
C THR A 116 13.15 -4.14 -17.70
N PRO A 117 11.85 -4.29 -17.35
CA PRO A 117 11.42 -4.72 -16.03
C PRO A 117 12.05 -6.04 -15.59
N VAL A 118 12.14 -6.25 -14.28
CA VAL A 118 12.72 -7.45 -13.68
C VAL A 118 11.70 -8.23 -12.88
N ALA A 119 11.89 -9.55 -12.77
CA ALA A 119 10.97 -10.46 -12.10
C ALA A 119 11.73 -11.71 -11.60
N PRO A 120 11.14 -12.56 -10.74
CA PRO A 120 11.74 -13.86 -10.41
C PRO A 120 11.85 -14.77 -11.63
N SER A 121 10.92 -14.68 -12.59
CA SER A 121 10.89 -15.48 -13.82
C SER A 121 10.44 -14.64 -15.00
N ALA A 122 10.87 -15.03 -16.21
CA ALA A 122 10.52 -14.35 -17.46
C ALA A 122 9.08 -14.67 -17.89
N LEU A 123 8.11 -14.15 -17.14
CA LEU A 123 6.68 -14.36 -17.34
C LEU A 123 5.98 -13.00 -17.37
N ARG A 124 5.42 -12.65 -18.52
CA ARG A 124 4.67 -11.39 -18.71
C ARG A 124 3.39 -11.39 -17.87
N SER A 125 3.08 -10.26 -17.24
CA SER A 125 1.75 -10.02 -16.67
C SER A 125 0.79 -9.56 -17.78
N LEU A 126 -0.46 -9.99 -17.74
CA LEU A 126 -1.49 -9.62 -18.71
C LEU A 126 -2.29 -8.37 -18.31
N GLU A 127 -1.86 -7.68 -17.25
CA GLU A 127 -2.38 -6.36 -16.90
C GLU A 127 -1.78 -5.27 -17.82
N HIS A 128 -2.25 -4.04 -17.66
CA HIS A 128 -1.76 -2.88 -18.40
C HIS A 128 -0.97 -1.94 -17.47
N ALA A 129 0.06 -1.30 -18.02
CA ALA A 129 0.74 -0.18 -17.39
C ALA A 129 0.14 1.15 -17.86
N ALA A 130 0.09 2.13 -16.97
CA ALA A 130 -0.18 3.50 -17.34
C ALA A 130 1.14 4.21 -17.70
N ILE A 131 1.24 4.72 -18.92
CA ILE A 131 2.44 5.39 -19.46
C ILE A 131 2.06 6.76 -20.04
N ARG A 132 3.08 7.60 -20.30
CA ARG A 132 2.90 8.82 -21.11
C ARG A 132 3.15 8.51 -22.59
N ASP A 133 2.23 8.95 -23.45
CA ASP A 133 2.44 8.97 -24.89
C ASP A 133 3.35 10.16 -25.31
N VAL A 134 3.57 10.30 -26.62
CA VAL A 134 4.41 11.36 -27.20
C VAL A 134 3.83 12.77 -26.99
N ASP A 135 2.51 12.87 -26.79
CA ASP A 135 1.79 14.12 -26.54
C ASP A 135 1.66 14.42 -25.03
N GLY A 136 2.18 13.54 -24.18
CA GLY A 136 2.17 13.65 -22.73
C GLY A 136 0.89 13.16 -22.05
N ASN A 137 -0.05 12.57 -22.78
CA ASN A 137 -1.27 12.01 -22.21
C ASN A 137 -1.00 10.67 -21.52
N ILE A 138 -1.78 10.37 -20.50
CA ILE A 138 -1.73 9.06 -19.82
C ILE A 138 -2.56 8.07 -20.64
N ILE A 139 -1.92 7.00 -21.10
CA ILE A 139 -2.56 5.90 -21.82
C ILE A 139 -2.27 4.56 -21.15
N GLU A 140 -3.11 3.57 -21.41
CA GLU A 140 -2.83 2.18 -21.06
C GLU A 140 -1.99 1.51 -22.15
N ALA A 141 -0.93 0.82 -21.74
CA ALA A 141 -0.08 0.03 -22.60
C ALA A 141 0.07 -1.39 -22.06
N GLU A 142 0.21 -2.36 -22.96
CA GLU A 142 0.50 -3.73 -22.55
C GLU A 142 1.85 -3.80 -21.80
N LEU A 143 1.90 -4.61 -20.75
CA LEU A 143 3.16 -4.91 -20.09
C LEU A 143 4.08 -5.73 -21.02
N VAL A 144 5.39 -5.52 -20.87
CA VAL A 144 6.42 -6.20 -21.65
C VAL A 144 6.92 -7.46 -20.94
N MET A 145 7.59 -8.36 -21.68
CA MET A 145 8.26 -9.51 -21.06
C MET A 145 9.35 -9.02 -20.10
N PRO A 146 9.30 -9.39 -18.80
CA PRO A 146 10.36 -9.03 -17.86
C PRO A 146 11.60 -9.91 -18.09
N ARG A 147 12.74 -9.43 -17.61
CA ARG A 147 13.94 -10.24 -17.45
C ARG A 147 13.88 -10.97 -16.10
N ALA A 148 14.25 -12.25 -16.08
CA ALA A 148 14.46 -12.96 -14.82
C ALA A 148 15.70 -12.38 -14.10
N LEU A 149 15.58 -12.13 -12.80
CA LEU A 149 16.70 -11.67 -11.98
C LEU A 149 17.77 -12.76 -11.88
N GLU A 150 19.02 -12.38 -12.06
CA GLU A 150 20.14 -13.22 -11.70
C GLU A 150 20.27 -13.29 -10.17
N LEU A 151 20.82 -14.40 -9.67
CA LEU A 151 20.90 -14.66 -8.22
C LEU A 151 21.62 -13.54 -7.47
N ASN A 152 22.70 -12.99 -8.04
CA ASN A 152 23.49 -11.92 -7.44
C ASN A 152 22.79 -10.55 -7.44
N GLU A 153 21.76 -10.34 -8.27
CA GLU A 153 21.02 -9.07 -8.35
C GLU A 153 20.03 -8.88 -7.20
N ILE A 154 19.54 -9.97 -6.61
CA ILE A 154 18.50 -9.95 -5.58
C ILE A 154 18.95 -9.14 -4.35
N THR A 155 20.21 -9.33 -3.92
CA THR A 155 20.80 -8.57 -2.81
C THR A 155 20.85 -7.07 -3.09
N GLY A 156 21.05 -6.67 -4.35
CA GLY A 156 21.00 -5.28 -4.77
C GLY A 156 19.61 -4.65 -4.61
N ILE A 157 18.54 -5.43 -4.82
CA ILE A 157 17.16 -4.97 -4.61
C ILE A 157 16.85 -4.88 -3.11
N VAL A 158 17.26 -5.86 -2.30
CA VAL A 158 17.17 -5.77 -0.83
C VAL A 158 17.80 -4.47 -0.32
N GLU A 159 18.96 -4.11 -0.86
CA GLU A 159 19.66 -2.86 -0.55
C GLU A 159 18.93 -1.60 -1.05
N GLN A 160 18.18 -1.67 -2.15
CA GLN A 160 17.30 -0.58 -2.58
C GLN A 160 16.19 -0.33 -1.55
N PHE A 161 15.56 -1.39 -1.04
CA PHE A 161 14.59 -1.28 0.05
C PHE A 161 15.25 -0.71 1.32
N ARG A 162 16.42 -1.22 1.74
CA ARG A 162 17.12 -0.67 2.91
C ARG A 162 17.39 0.84 2.80
N ARG A 163 17.88 1.30 1.63
CA ARG A 163 18.11 2.73 1.38
C ARG A 163 16.81 3.53 1.33
N GLY A 164 15.77 3.01 0.69
CA GLY A 164 14.44 3.62 0.72
C GLY A 164 13.90 3.79 2.15
N ALA A 165 14.13 2.80 3.02
CA ALA A 165 13.75 2.86 4.42
C ALA A 165 14.54 3.92 5.18
N MET A 166 15.84 4.07 4.93
CA MET A 166 16.66 5.14 5.51
C MET A 166 16.15 6.52 5.09
N ARG A 167 15.82 6.68 3.80
CA ARG A 167 15.28 7.93 3.25
C ARG A 167 13.88 8.25 3.78
N ALA A 168 13.04 7.24 3.96
CA ALA A 168 11.75 7.41 4.61
C ALA A 168 11.91 7.90 6.06
N LYS A 169 12.91 7.37 6.79
CA LYS A 169 13.23 7.80 8.15
C LYS A 169 13.76 9.24 8.17
N GLU A 170 14.60 9.59 7.21
CA GLU A 170 15.11 10.95 6.99
C GLU A 170 13.99 11.96 6.69
N ALA A 171 13.01 11.57 5.86
CA ALA A 171 11.84 12.40 5.53
C ALA A 171 10.93 12.65 6.74
N GLY A 172 11.00 11.81 7.79
CA GLY A 172 10.22 11.96 9.02
C GLY A 172 8.99 11.05 9.12
N PHE A 173 8.87 10.01 8.29
CA PHE A 173 7.74 9.06 8.40
C PHE A 173 7.69 8.41 9.79
N ASP A 174 6.51 7.97 10.21
CA ASP A 174 6.33 7.26 11.48
C ASP A 174 6.82 5.80 11.40
N GLY A 175 6.77 5.23 10.20
CA GLY A 175 7.27 3.91 9.86
C GLY A 175 7.07 3.59 8.38
N VAL A 176 7.25 2.32 8.02
CA VAL A 176 7.16 1.84 6.64
C VAL A 176 6.34 0.57 6.53
N GLU A 177 5.64 0.39 5.42
CA GLU A 177 4.92 -0.84 5.06
C GLU A 177 5.53 -1.45 3.80
N LEU A 178 6.02 -2.69 3.84
CA LEU A 178 6.43 -3.41 2.64
C LEU A 178 5.20 -3.84 1.83
N HIS A 179 5.18 -3.51 0.54
CA HIS A 179 4.10 -3.90 -0.36
C HIS A 179 4.28 -5.33 -0.88
N GLY A 180 3.94 -6.33 -0.06
CA GLY A 180 3.97 -7.77 -0.38
C GLY A 180 2.70 -8.30 -1.08
N ALA A 181 2.02 -7.48 -1.88
CA ALA A 181 0.65 -7.74 -2.35
C ALA A 181 0.44 -7.24 -3.79
N ASN A 182 -0.76 -7.45 -4.35
CA ASN A 182 -1.24 -6.96 -5.64
C ASN A 182 -0.32 -7.32 -6.84
N GLY A 183 0.31 -8.48 -6.77
CA GLY A 183 1.14 -9.06 -7.81
C GLY A 183 2.45 -8.32 -8.08
N TYR A 184 2.94 -7.52 -7.12
CA TYR A 184 4.23 -6.83 -7.25
C TYR A 184 5.40 -7.72 -6.81
N LEU A 185 6.63 -7.20 -6.85
CA LEU A 185 7.84 -8.03 -6.85
C LEU A 185 7.90 -9.07 -5.72
N PHE A 186 7.57 -8.70 -4.48
CA PHE A 186 7.57 -9.67 -3.37
C PHE A 186 6.57 -10.81 -3.59
N GLU A 187 5.34 -10.50 -4.03
CA GLU A 187 4.32 -11.52 -4.27
C GLU A 187 4.64 -12.34 -5.52
N GLN A 188 5.29 -11.74 -6.52
CA GLN A 188 5.83 -12.45 -7.68
C GLN A 188 6.82 -13.54 -7.26
N PHE A 189 7.69 -13.27 -6.27
CA PHE A 189 8.57 -14.27 -5.69
C PHE A 189 7.81 -15.27 -4.81
N LEU A 190 6.82 -14.82 -4.04
CA LEU A 190 6.14 -15.64 -3.07
C LEU A 190 5.27 -16.76 -3.70
N LEU A 191 4.59 -16.47 -4.81
CA LEU A 191 3.59 -17.38 -5.39
C LEU A 191 4.18 -18.23 -6.52
N ASP A 192 3.82 -19.52 -6.54
CA ASP A 192 4.37 -20.48 -7.50
C ASP A 192 3.85 -20.33 -8.94
N GLY A 193 2.75 -19.60 -9.16
CA GLY A 193 2.28 -19.23 -10.49
C GLY A 193 3.24 -18.33 -11.25
N THR A 194 4.10 -17.59 -10.53
CA THR A 194 5.01 -16.59 -11.12
C THR A 194 6.48 -16.79 -10.79
N ASN A 195 6.79 -17.63 -9.81
CA ASN A 195 8.15 -17.96 -9.45
C ASN A 195 8.50 -19.40 -9.85
N HIS A 196 9.14 -19.54 -11.01
CA HIS A 196 9.61 -20.81 -11.57
C HIS A 196 11.13 -20.96 -11.39
N ARG A 197 11.73 -20.24 -10.44
CA ARG A 197 13.17 -20.34 -10.16
C ARG A 197 13.52 -21.72 -9.60
N THR A 198 14.74 -22.15 -9.89
CA THR A 198 15.31 -23.42 -9.41
C THR A 198 16.46 -23.21 -8.42
N ASP A 199 16.74 -21.96 -8.03
CA ASP A 199 17.76 -21.59 -7.07
C ASP A 199 17.20 -21.42 -5.64
N ALA A 200 17.98 -20.80 -4.76
CA ALA A 200 17.61 -20.57 -3.36
C ALA A 200 16.37 -19.67 -3.17
N TYR A 201 15.84 -19.06 -4.23
CA TYR A 201 14.67 -18.18 -4.19
C TYR A 201 13.44 -18.79 -4.90
N GLY A 202 13.47 -20.06 -5.31
CA GLY A 202 12.32 -20.75 -5.91
C GLY A 202 12.09 -22.17 -5.38
N GLY A 203 11.01 -22.80 -5.87
CA GLY A 203 10.60 -24.14 -5.44
C GLY A 203 9.84 -24.10 -4.10
N PRO A 204 10.34 -24.70 -3.00
CA PRO A 204 9.66 -24.73 -1.70
C PRO A 204 9.25 -23.35 -1.17
N ILE A 205 8.20 -23.30 -0.33
CA ILE A 205 7.64 -22.05 0.22
C ILE A 205 8.72 -21.22 0.94
N GLU A 206 9.63 -21.86 1.67
CA GLU A 206 10.73 -21.20 2.39
C GLU A 206 11.66 -20.43 1.45
N ASN A 207 11.93 -20.97 0.26
CA ASN A 207 12.75 -20.33 -0.76
C ASN A 207 11.99 -19.19 -1.43
N ARG A 208 10.72 -19.42 -1.81
CA ARG A 208 9.86 -18.39 -2.41
C ARG A 208 9.69 -17.17 -1.49
N ALA A 209 9.56 -17.40 -0.19
CA ALA A 209 9.44 -16.35 0.81
C ALA A 209 10.78 -15.69 1.20
N ARG A 210 11.92 -16.26 0.78
CA ARG A 210 13.26 -15.79 1.22
C ARG A 210 13.49 -14.32 0.94
N PHE A 211 13.19 -13.87 -0.29
CA PHE A 211 13.38 -12.47 -0.70
C PHE A 211 12.58 -11.49 0.17
N LEU A 212 11.33 -11.84 0.51
CA LEU A 212 10.50 -11.04 1.41
C LEU A 212 11.14 -10.90 2.79
N PHE A 213 11.59 -12.01 3.38
CA PHE A 213 12.14 -12.00 4.73
C PHE A 213 13.54 -11.36 4.82
N GLU A 214 14.41 -11.58 3.82
CA GLU A 214 15.69 -10.85 3.75
C GLU A 214 15.49 -9.34 3.65
N THR A 215 14.42 -8.91 2.95
CA THR A 215 14.07 -7.50 2.87
C THR A 215 13.44 -6.97 4.16
N LEU A 216 12.60 -7.77 4.83
CA LEU A 216 12.11 -7.44 6.17
C LEU A 216 13.26 -7.24 7.15
N ASP A 217 14.24 -8.16 7.19
CA ASP A 217 15.41 -8.06 8.05
C ASP A 217 16.18 -6.74 7.79
N ALA A 218 16.42 -6.43 6.51
CA ALA A 218 17.10 -5.20 6.12
C ALA A 218 16.34 -3.93 6.55
N VAL A 219 15.02 -3.89 6.38
CA VAL A 219 14.20 -2.72 6.74
C VAL A 219 14.02 -2.60 8.26
N VAL A 220 13.86 -3.72 8.97
CA VAL A 220 13.82 -3.75 10.44
C VAL A 220 15.13 -3.27 11.04
N SER A 221 16.28 -3.55 10.41
CA SER A 221 17.57 -3.02 10.87
C SER A 221 17.65 -1.47 10.87
N VAL A 222 16.81 -0.79 10.09
CA VAL A 222 16.75 0.68 9.99
C VAL A 222 15.75 1.28 10.99
N TRP A 223 14.56 0.66 11.09
CA TRP A 223 13.42 1.22 11.83
C TRP A 223 13.26 0.69 13.25
N GLY A 224 13.77 -0.50 13.51
CA GLY A 224 13.54 -1.21 14.76
C GLY A 224 12.10 -1.74 14.90
N PRO A 225 11.77 -2.25 16.10
CA PRO A 225 10.48 -2.87 16.38
C PRO A 225 9.31 -1.88 16.31
N GLY A 226 8.12 -2.37 15.98
CA GLY A 226 6.86 -1.64 15.99
C GLY A 226 6.70 -0.56 14.91
N ARG A 227 7.63 -0.44 13.96
CA ARG A 227 7.62 0.60 12.90
C ARG A 227 7.75 0.06 11.47
N VAL A 228 7.83 -1.26 11.33
CA VAL A 228 7.81 -1.95 10.03
C VAL A 228 6.53 -2.76 9.94
N ALA A 229 5.83 -2.66 8.81
CA ALA A 229 4.63 -3.40 8.51
C ALA A 229 4.76 -4.17 7.19
N LEU A 230 3.84 -5.11 6.97
CA LEU A 230 3.76 -5.88 5.72
C LEU A 230 2.32 -5.95 5.25
N ARG A 231 2.12 -5.72 3.94
CA ARG A 231 0.83 -5.91 3.29
C ARG A 231 0.83 -7.14 2.40
N LEU A 232 -0.20 -7.99 2.50
CA LEU A 232 -0.39 -9.22 1.72
C LEU A 232 -1.78 -9.26 1.07
N SER A 233 -1.89 -9.94 -0.07
CA SER A 233 -3.16 -10.23 -0.74
C SER A 233 -3.36 -11.73 -0.97
N PRO A 234 -3.68 -12.51 0.08
CA PRO A 234 -3.62 -13.96 0.01
C PRO A 234 -4.44 -14.64 -1.10
N SER A 235 -5.60 -14.07 -1.41
CA SER A 235 -6.48 -14.51 -2.51
C SER A 235 -6.44 -13.59 -3.73
N GLY A 236 -5.45 -12.69 -3.82
CA GLY A 236 -5.34 -11.72 -4.90
C GLY A 236 -4.90 -12.39 -6.22
N THR A 237 -5.65 -12.12 -7.29
CA THR A 237 -5.32 -12.58 -8.66
C THR A 237 -4.88 -11.45 -9.59
N TYR A 238 -4.89 -10.20 -9.11
CA TYR A 238 -4.42 -9.04 -9.87
C TYR A 238 -2.94 -9.19 -10.24
N GLY A 239 -2.54 -8.80 -11.45
CA GLY A 239 -1.17 -8.99 -11.93
C GLY A 239 -0.96 -10.35 -12.60
N THR A 240 -2.04 -11.06 -12.94
CA THR A 240 -1.99 -12.46 -13.43
C THR A 240 -1.33 -13.39 -12.42
N MET A 241 -1.67 -13.22 -11.14
CA MET A 241 -1.12 -13.99 -10.03
C MET A 241 -1.94 -15.24 -9.74
N SER A 242 -1.26 -16.30 -9.30
CA SER A 242 -1.86 -17.54 -8.83
C SER A 242 -0.88 -18.27 -7.91
N ASP A 243 -1.41 -19.07 -6.98
CA ASP A 243 -0.63 -19.96 -6.12
C ASP A 243 -1.37 -21.29 -6.00
N SER A 244 -0.64 -22.40 -6.01
CA SER A 244 -1.25 -23.74 -5.97
C SER A 244 -1.84 -24.10 -4.60
N ASP A 245 -1.31 -23.50 -3.52
CA ASP A 245 -1.81 -23.67 -2.15
C ASP A 245 -1.64 -22.38 -1.31
N PRO A 246 -2.55 -21.39 -1.49
CA PRO A 246 -2.48 -20.13 -0.75
C PRO A 246 -2.54 -20.33 0.78
N HIS A 247 -3.27 -21.34 1.27
CA HIS A 247 -3.36 -21.61 2.70
C HIS A 247 -2.00 -22.01 3.28
N ALA A 248 -1.27 -22.89 2.60
CA ALA A 248 0.07 -23.28 3.02
C ALA A 248 1.06 -22.10 2.90
N THR A 249 1.06 -21.40 1.76
CA THR A 249 1.98 -20.28 1.50
C THR A 249 1.80 -19.16 2.53
N PHE A 250 0.60 -18.62 2.66
CA PHE A 250 0.33 -17.49 3.55
C PHE A 250 0.30 -17.91 5.02
N GLY A 251 -0.08 -19.16 5.33
CA GLY A 251 0.04 -19.71 6.68
C GLY A 251 1.50 -19.78 7.16
N ARG A 252 2.41 -20.25 6.30
CA ARG A 252 3.86 -20.31 6.61
C ARG A 252 4.46 -18.91 6.77
N VAL A 253 4.07 -17.96 5.93
CA VAL A 253 4.48 -16.55 6.07
C VAL A 253 3.96 -15.99 7.40
N ALA A 254 2.68 -16.14 7.71
CA ALA A 254 2.08 -15.67 8.96
C ALA A 254 2.78 -16.22 10.20
N GLU A 255 3.13 -17.52 10.19
CA GLU A 255 3.85 -18.17 11.29
C GLU A 255 5.24 -17.55 11.48
N ARG A 256 6.00 -17.38 10.40
CA ARG A 256 7.35 -16.79 10.47
C ARG A 256 7.30 -15.31 10.91
N LEU A 257 6.27 -14.57 10.53
CA LEU A 257 6.09 -13.17 10.95
C LEU A 257 5.96 -13.02 12.47
N ASN A 258 5.54 -14.05 13.21
CA ASN A 258 5.49 -14.01 14.68
C ASN A 258 6.88 -13.88 15.35
N SER A 259 7.97 -14.09 14.61
CA SER A 259 9.34 -13.83 15.11
C SER A 259 9.76 -12.35 15.02
N TYR A 260 8.93 -11.50 14.41
CA TYR A 260 9.15 -10.07 14.27
C TYR A 260 8.18 -9.29 15.15
N ASP A 261 8.66 -8.18 15.70
CA ASP A 261 7.81 -7.18 16.34
C ASP A 261 7.39 -6.15 15.29
N LEU A 262 6.49 -6.55 14.38
CA LEU A 262 5.98 -5.66 13.32
C LEU A 262 4.90 -4.72 13.88
N ALA A 263 4.80 -3.54 13.28
CA ALA A 263 3.71 -2.60 13.55
C ALA A 263 2.34 -3.23 13.25
N TRP A 264 2.21 -3.90 12.10
CA TRP A 264 1.04 -4.70 11.74
C TRP A 264 1.29 -5.63 10.54
N LEU A 265 0.38 -6.60 10.38
CA LEU A 265 0.12 -7.30 9.13
C LEU A 265 -1.16 -6.74 8.49
N HIS A 266 -1.06 -6.24 7.26
CA HIS A 266 -2.17 -5.68 6.50
C HIS A 266 -2.66 -6.70 5.47
N VAL A 267 -3.90 -7.17 5.60
CA VAL A 267 -4.47 -8.22 4.76
C VAL A 267 -5.56 -7.64 3.86
N ILE A 268 -5.42 -7.83 2.55
CA ILE A 268 -6.49 -7.55 1.58
C ILE A 268 -7.45 -8.73 1.57
N GLU A 269 -8.73 -8.46 1.86
CA GLU A 269 -9.81 -9.42 1.78
C GLU A 269 -10.08 -9.85 0.33
N PRO A 270 -10.47 -11.12 0.08
CA PRO A 270 -10.70 -11.68 -1.25
C PRO A 270 -11.79 -10.97 -2.04
N ARG A 271 -12.61 -10.13 -1.39
CA ARG A 271 -13.65 -9.31 -2.03
C ARG A 271 -13.10 -8.24 -2.95
N VAL A 272 -11.78 -8.04 -3.02
CA VAL A 272 -11.14 -7.01 -3.85
C VAL A 272 -10.04 -7.60 -4.72
N ARG A 273 -10.10 -7.34 -6.03
CA ARG A 273 -9.02 -7.58 -6.99
C ARG A 273 -8.47 -6.25 -7.48
N GLY A 274 -7.30 -5.85 -6.98
CA GLY A 274 -6.72 -4.54 -7.28
C GLY A 274 -7.63 -3.39 -6.81
N ILE A 275 -8.46 -2.87 -7.73
CA ILE A 275 -9.39 -1.74 -7.49
C ILE A 275 -10.87 -2.06 -7.73
N VAL A 276 -11.21 -3.32 -7.99
CA VAL A 276 -12.59 -3.78 -8.25
C VAL A 276 -13.03 -4.80 -7.21
N ASP A 277 -14.34 -4.89 -6.97
CA ASP A 277 -14.92 -5.92 -6.09
C ASP A 277 -15.06 -7.26 -6.83
N GLN A 278 -15.00 -8.38 -6.12
CA GLN A 278 -15.23 -9.72 -6.65
C GLN A 278 -15.96 -10.64 -5.64
N GLU A 279 -16.53 -11.74 -6.15
CA GLU A 279 -17.13 -12.79 -5.32
C GLU A 279 -16.06 -13.59 -4.56
N THR A 280 -16.45 -14.17 -3.41
CA THR A 280 -15.55 -14.91 -2.52
C THR A 280 -15.99 -16.35 -2.38
N SER A 281 -15.04 -17.25 -2.11
CA SER A 281 -15.25 -18.67 -1.86
C SER A 281 -14.65 -19.12 -0.52
N ASP A 282 -15.04 -20.31 -0.04
CA ASP A 282 -14.46 -20.90 1.17
C ASP A 282 -12.97 -21.28 1.02
N LEU A 283 -12.43 -21.28 -0.21
CA LEU A 283 -11.01 -21.50 -0.51
C LEU A 283 -10.17 -20.23 -0.30
N ASP A 284 -10.80 -19.10 -0.01
CA ASP A 284 -10.10 -17.83 0.16
C ASP A 284 -9.40 -17.71 1.52
N VAL A 285 -8.21 -17.13 1.49
CA VAL A 285 -7.46 -16.80 2.70
C VAL A 285 -7.80 -15.36 3.11
N THR A 286 -8.48 -15.21 4.24
CA THR A 286 -8.94 -13.92 4.79
C THR A 286 -8.12 -13.47 5.99
N SER A 287 -8.31 -12.23 6.47
CA SER A 287 -7.76 -11.79 7.76
C SER A 287 -8.16 -12.69 8.92
N LYS A 288 -9.35 -13.31 8.90
CA LYS A 288 -9.78 -14.29 9.90
C LYS A 288 -8.91 -15.55 9.88
N ASN A 289 -8.49 -16.03 8.71
CA ASN A 289 -7.55 -17.15 8.61
C ASN A 289 -6.19 -16.75 9.16
N MET A 290 -5.69 -15.56 8.78
CA MET A 290 -4.40 -15.05 9.23
C MET A 290 -4.36 -14.82 10.75
N ARG A 291 -5.43 -14.30 11.35
CA ARG A 291 -5.57 -14.09 12.81
C ARG A 291 -5.41 -15.37 13.63
N ARG A 292 -5.77 -16.54 13.09
CA ARG A 292 -5.56 -17.82 13.81
C ARG A 292 -4.07 -18.09 14.05
N ILE A 293 -3.21 -17.60 13.15
CA ILE A 293 -1.77 -17.87 13.12
C ILE A 293 -0.98 -16.68 13.68
N TYR A 294 -1.16 -15.50 13.09
CA TYR A 294 -0.44 -14.28 13.45
C TYR A 294 -0.95 -13.65 14.75
N LYS A 295 -0.04 -13.31 15.66
CA LYS A 295 -0.34 -12.82 17.00
C LYS A 295 -0.25 -11.30 17.16
N GLY A 296 0.38 -10.61 16.21
CA GLY A 296 0.47 -9.14 16.21
C GLY A 296 -0.80 -8.45 15.71
N THR A 297 -0.71 -7.13 15.51
CA THR A 297 -1.80 -6.29 15.01
C THR A 297 -2.17 -6.64 13.57
N ILE A 298 -3.47 -6.77 13.26
CA ILE A 298 -3.97 -6.99 11.90
C ILE A 298 -4.80 -5.78 11.44
N ILE A 299 -4.47 -5.29 10.24
CA ILE A 299 -5.30 -4.36 9.48
C ILE A 299 -6.01 -5.13 8.37
N ALA A 300 -7.33 -5.13 8.35
CA ALA A 300 -8.10 -5.70 7.23
C ALA A 300 -8.49 -4.61 6.23
N ALA A 301 -8.47 -4.92 4.95
CA ALA A 301 -8.86 -4.00 3.89
C ALA A 301 -9.68 -4.71 2.81
N GLY A 302 -10.64 -4.00 2.22
CA GLY A 302 -11.37 -4.47 1.03
C GLY A 302 -12.88 -4.54 1.23
N GLY A 303 -13.61 -3.68 0.50
CA GLY A 303 -15.07 -3.70 0.45
C GLY A 303 -15.82 -3.36 1.76
N PHE A 304 -15.13 -2.89 2.80
CA PHE A 304 -15.76 -2.59 4.10
C PHE A 304 -16.70 -1.38 4.05
N THR A 305 -17.83 -1.51 4.74
CA THR A 305 -18.72 -0.42 5.16
C THR A 305 -18.43 -0.08 6.62
N GLY A 306 -19.02 0.99 7.17
CA GLY A 306 -18.89 1.29 8.60
C GLY A 306 -19.38 0.14 9.50
N GLU A 307 -20.46 -0.52 9.11
CA GLU A 307 -21.04 -1.65 9.83
C GLU A 307 -20.15 -2.89 9.79
N SER A 308 -19.71 -3.31 8.59
CA SER A 308 -18.85 -4.50 8.47
C SER A 308 -17.46 -4.28 9.06
N ALA A 309 -16.97 -3.04 9.07
CA ALA A 309 -15.73 -2.67 9.75
C ALA A 309 -15.85 -2.75 11.28
N GLU A 310 -16.95 -2.27 11.85
CA GLU A 310 -17.20 -2.46 13.28
C GLU A 310 -17.33 -3.95 13.63
N GLN A 311 -18.05 -4.71 12.81
CA GLN A 311 -18.28 -6.13 13.05
C GLN A 311 -16.97 -6.95 13.05
N ILE A 312 -16.05 -6.70 12.10
CA ILE A 312 -14.78 -7.46 12.04
C ILE A 312 -13.87 -7.16 13.23
N VAL A 313 -13.87 -5.91 13.72
CA VAL A 313 -13.14 -5.49 14.92
C VAL A 313 -13.81 -6.04 16.18
N ALA A 314 -15.14 -6.00 16.27
CA ALA A 314 -15.90 -6.56 17.38
C ALA A 314 -15.62 -8.05 17.58
N ASN A 315 -15.56 -8.79 16.47
CA ASN A 315 -15.27 -10.23 16.42
C ASN A 315 -13.79 -10.58 16.67
N GLY A 316 -12.89 -9.59 16.72
CA GLY A 316 -11.45 -9.81 16.95
C GLY A 316 -10.72 -10.43 15.76
N HIS A 317 -11.30 -10.42 14.56
CA HIS A 317 -10.63 -10.91 13.35
C HIS A 317 -9.63 -9.91 12.78
N ALA A 318 -9.81 -8.61 13.08
CA ALA A 318 -8.87 -7.54 12.77
C ALA A 318 -8.86 -6.51 13.91
N ASP A 319 -7.77 -5.75 14.03
CA ASP A 319 -7.62 -4.69 15.03
C ASP A 319 -7.95 -3.32 14.46
N LEU A 320 -7.65 -3.11 13.16
CA LEU A 320 -7.98 -1.91 12.40
C LEU A 320 -8.55 -2.28 11.04
N VAL A 321 -9.24 -1.32 10.40
CA VAL A 321 -9.82 -1.47 9.07
C VAL A 321 -9.37 -0.32 8.17
N ALA A 322 -8.75 -0.67 7.04
CA ALA A 322 -8.32 0.28 6.05
C ALA A 322 -9.37 0.47 4.95
N PHE A 323 -9.66 1.75 4.65
CA PHE A 323 -10.63 2.17 3.65
C PHE A 323 -9.92 2.82 2.48
N GLY A 324 -10.20 2.31 1.28
CA GLY A 324 -9.65 2.83 0.03
C GLY A 324 -10.58 3.83 -0.64
N ARG A 325 -11.40 3.33 -1.56
CA ARG A 325 -12.31 4.11 -2.42
C ARG A 325 -13.17 5.14 -1.66
N MET A 326 -13.68 4.79 -0.49
CA MET A 326 -14.51 5.73 0.29
C MET A 326 -13.69 6.85 0.94
N PHE A 327 -12.42 6.62 1.26
CA PHE A 327 -11.52 7.66 1.77
C PHE A 327 -11.01 8.58 0.65
N ILE A 328 -11.05 8.13 -0.62
CA ILE A 328 -10.83 9.02 -1.77
C ILE A 328 -11.87 10.14 -1.78
N SER A 329 -13.16 9.82 -1.65
CA SER A 329 -14.24 10.81 -1.77
C SER A 329 -14.70 11.46 -0.46
N ASN A 330 -14.22 10.97 0.68
CA ASN A 330 -14.59 11.47 2.00
C ASN A 330 -13.32 11.76 2.81
N PRO A 331 -12.78 12.99 2.76
CA PRO A 331 -11.57 13.33 3.51
C PRO A 331 -11.76 13.19 5.03
N ASP A 332 -12.99 13.37 5.51
CA ASP A 332 -13.43 13.25 6.90
C ASP A 332 -14.12 11.91 7.20
N LEU A 333 -13.76 10.83 6.48
CA LEU A 333 -14.41 9.51 6.62
C LEU A 333 -14.56 9.04 8.08
N PRO A 334 -13.56 9.13 8.97
CA PRO A 334 -13.72 8.70 10.36
C PRO A 334 -14.88 9.40 11.08
N GLU A 335 -15.02 10.72 10.89
CA GLU A 335 -16.08 11.50 11.54
C GLU A 335 -17.45 11.21 10.93
N ARG A 336 -17.53 11.03 9.61
CA ARG A 336 -18.79 10.63 8.97
C ARG A 336 -19.27 9.29 9.46
N LEU A 337 -18.38 8.31 9.58
CA LEU A 337 -18.73 7.00 10.11
C LEU A 337 -19.16 7.10 11.59
N ARG A 338 -18.48 7.94 12.38
CA ARG A 338 -18.80 8.15 13.81
C ARG A 338 -20.18 8.75 14.01
N ALA A 339 -20.52 9.77 13.24
CA ALA A 339 -21.78 10.49 13.33
C ALA A 339 -22.89 9.91 12.43
N GLY A 340 -22.65 8.79 11.75
CA GLY A 340 -23.63 8.17 10.85
C GLY A 340 -24.04 9.07 9.67
N LYS A 341 -23.12 9.90 9.17
CA LYS A 341 -23.38 10.86 8.09
C LYS A 341 -23.32 10.20 6.71
N PRO A 342 -24.05 10.74 5.71
CA PRO A 342 -23.96 10.26 4.34
C PRO A 342 -22.54 10.35 3.78
N LEU A 343 -22.13 9.28 3.08
CA LEU A 343 -20.83 9.22 2.40
C LEU A 343 -20.97 9.74 0.97
N THR A 344 -20.06 10.63 0.58
CA THR A 344 -19.93 11.12 -0.80
C THR A 344 -19.48 9.97 -1.70
N ARG A 345 -20.19 9.77 -2.82
CA ARG A 345 -19.83 8.77 -3.83
C ARG A 345 -18.52 9.14 -4.52
N TYR A 346 -17.66 8.15 -4.72
CA TYR A 346 -16.41 8.33 -5.47
C TYR A 346 -16.66 8.34 -6.99
N ASP A 347 -15.80 9.06 -7.71
CA ASP A 347 -15.73 9.07 -9.17
C ASP A 347 -14.48 8.31 -9.62
N ARG A 348 -14.68 7.16 -10.30
CA ARG A 348 -13.57 6.30 -10.74
C ARG A 348 -12.76 6.94 -11.87
N SER A 349 -13.37 7.83 -12.66
CA SER A 349 -12.69 8.46 -13.81
C SER A 349 -11.56 9.39 -13.40
N THR A 350 -11.50 9.77 -12.12
CA THR A 350 -10.50 10.68 -11.54
C THR A 350 -9.58 9.99 -10.53
N PHE A 351 -9.57 8.65 -10.47
CA PHE A 351 -8.66 7.94 -9.57
C PHE A 351 -7.19 8.18 -9.93
N TYR A 352 -6.86 8.17 -11.22
CA TYR A 352 -5.50 8.18 -11.71
C TYR A 352 -5.22 9.41 -12.59
N GLY A 353 -4.12 10.09 -12.32
CA GLY A 353 -3.69 11.25 -13.11
C GLY A 353 -4.51 12.51 -12.84
N GLY A 354 -4.26 13.54 -13.65
CA GLY A 354 -4.95 14.81 -13.59
C GLY A 354 -4.48 15.74 -12.46
N GLY A 355 -5.31 16.71 -12.10
CA GLY A 355 -5.02 17.71 -11.06
C GLY A 355 -5.88 17.53 -9.80
N ALA A 356 -6.32 18.65 -9.23
CA ALA A 356 -7.13 18.70 -8.01
C ALA A 356 -8.49 17.99 -8.10
N ARG A 357 -9.08 17.91 -9.31
CA ARG A 357 -10.40 17.31 -9.53
C ARG A 357 -10.40 15.82 -9.17
N GLY A 358 -11.38 15.41 -8.36
CA GLY A 358 -11.49 14.05 -7.81
C GLY A 358 -10.36 13.67 -6.86
N TYR A 359 -9.66 14.66 -6.30
CA TYR A 359 -8.50 14.47 -5.44
C TYR A 359 -8.62 15.27 -4.15
N THR A 360 -8.57 16.60 -4.27
CA THR A 360 -8.62 17.56 -3.15
C THR A 360 -9.88 18.42 -3.15
N ASP A 361 -10.78 18.24 -4.12
CA ASP A 361 -12.04 18.98 -4.28
C ASP A 361 -13.26 18.28 -3.65
N TYR A 362 -13.08 17.10 -3.05
CA TYR A 362 -14.13 16.46 -2.27
C TYR A 362 -14.40 17.22 -0.97
N ALA A 363 -15.64 17.69 -0.78
CA ALA A 363 -16.03 18.48 0.38
C ALA A 363 -16.05 17.67 1.69
N PHE A 364 -15.69 18.32 2.80
CA PHE A 364 -15.96 17.87 4.16
C PHE A 364 -17.47 17.94 4.46
N HIS A 365 -17.99 17.07 5.33
CA HIS A 365 -19.42 17.06 5.65
C HIS A 365 -19.84 18.27 6.48
N SER A 366 -18.99 18.69 7.41
CA SER A 366 -19.26 19.81 8.33
C SER A 366 -18.90 21.17 7.73
N GLY A 367 -19.21 21.42 6.45
CA GLY A 367 -18.93 22.71 5.82
C GLY A 367 -19.54 23.88 6.59
N GLU A 368 -18.75 24.51 7.46
CA GLU A 368 -19.00 25.87 7.92
C GLU A 368 -18.97 26.77 6.70
N THR A 369 -20.13 27.35 6.42
CA THR A 369 -20.28 28.62 5.71
C THR A 369 -19.38 29.66 6.35
N THR A 370 -18.19 29.86 5.81
CA THR A 370 -17.53 31.18 5.84
C THR A 370 -17.90 31.91 4.56
N ARG A 371 -19.20 32.19 4.38
CA ARG A 371 -19.58 33.39 3.62
C ARG A 371 -19.33 34.54 4.57
N SER A 372 -18.24 35.25 4.36
CA SER A 372 -18.05 36.59 4.88
C SER A 372 -19.11 37.49 4.23
N ASP A 373 -20.27 37.59 4.85
CA ASP A 373 -21.12 38.75 4.65
C ASP A 373 -20.42 39.91 5.38
N VAL A 374 -19.62 40.65 4.62
CA VAL A 374 -19.20 41.99 5.05
C VAL A 374 -20.39 42.91 4.77
N PRO A 375 -20.86 43.67 5.77
CA PRO A 375 -22.02 44.55 5.65
C PRO A 375 -21.81 45.72 4.68
#